data_AF-Q7XK95-F1
#
_entry.id   AF-Q7XK95-F1
#
_cell.length_a   1.000
_cell.length_b   1.000
_cell.length_c   1.000
_cell.angle_alpha   90.00
_cell.angle_beta   90.00
_cell.angle_gamma   90.00
#
_symmetry.space_group_name_H-M   'P 1'
#
loop_
_entity.id
_entity.type
_entity.pdbx_description
1 polymer ?
#
loop_
_entity_poly.entity_id
_entity_poly.type
_entity_poly.pdbx_seq_one_letter_code
_entity_poly.pdbx_strand_id
1 'polypeptide(L)'
;MATAGTAPHLRSYGPALFAYCDAGDADGATEVEAHMDASGVVPEEAELAALLRVNSARGRPDQVYRLLHRARVLLRQVADATAQLLESWFASHAASEAGLDHWDATKVKQGLRNGGGGWHGQGWLGKGQWTVARTDMDKDGTCHRCGEKLVCIDIDPSETHSFAESVAQIAINRDANFVKFQIYCIKWLECHGPFDAVIDAANVGLYNRNSFSFYEVNRVVNGIQRITKSKKLPLIILHKNRVNGGPAKLPQNQKLLESWQRAGALYATPPGSNDDWYWLYAAVIYRSLLVTNDEMRDHLFQLLGTSFFPRWKENHQNAAQYNPLSKRYFKFFCTAAYPVQPLT
;
A
#
# COMPACT_ATOMS: atom_id res chain seq x y z
N MET A 1 -3.60 -22.94 -28.29
CA MET A 1 -3.46 -23.18 -26.83
C MET A 1 -4.79 -23.11 -26.07
N ALA A 2 -5.82 -22.41 -26.56
CA ALA A 2 -7.16 -22.43 -25.94
C ALA A 2 -7.92 -23.77 -26.07
N THR A 3 -7.50 -24.66 -26.98
CA THR A 3 -8.13 -25.95 -27.26
C THR A 3 -7.80 -27.08 -26.27
N ALA A 4 -6.91 -26.85 -25.30
CA ALA A 4 -6.41 -27.91 -24.40
C ALA A 4 -6.79 -27.74 -22.91
N GLY A 5 -7.71 -26.82 -22.57
CA GLY A 5 -8.29 -26.73 -21.22
C GLY A 5 -7.34 -26.39 -20.07
N THR A 6 -6.11 -25.92 -20.36
CA THR A 6 -5.13 -25.51 -19.35
C THR A 6 -5.01 -23.99 -19.33
N ALA A 7 -5.15 -23.39 -18.14
CA ALA A 7 -4.96 -21.95 -17.96
C ALA A 7 -3.47 -21.61 -18.21
N PRO A 8 -3.16 -20.71 -19.16
CA PRO A 8 -1.78 -20.37 -19.47
C PRO A 8 -1.15 -19.56 -18.32
N HIS A 9 0.17 -19.63 -18.20
CA HIS A 9 0.96 -18.83 -17.27
C HIS A 9 1.71 -17.73 -18.01
N LEU A 10 2.19 -16.70 -17.29
CA LEU A 10 2.99 -15.61 -17.88
C LEU A 10 4.17 -16.11 -18.72
N ARG A 11 4.91 -17.10 -18.19
CA ARG A 11 6.04 -17.74 -18.90
C ARG A 11 5.67 -18.38 -20.25
N SER A 12 4.40 -18.70 -20.48
CA SER A 12 3.92 -19.25 -21.75
C SER A 12 3.76 -18.16 -22.81
N TYR A 13 3.55 -16.91 -22.40
CA TYR A 13 3.39 -15.75 -23.30
C TYR A 13 4.71 -15.05 -23.62
N GLY A 14 5.66 -15.04 -22.67
CA GLY A 14 6.94 -14.36 -22.80
C GLY A 14 7.62 -14.54 -24.16
N PRO A 15 7.86 -15.78 -24.64
CA PRO A 15 8.53 -16.00 -25.93
C PRO A 15 7.82 -15.35 -27.13
N ALA A 16 6.48 -15.43 -27.18
CA ALA A 16 5.71 -14.84 -28.28
C ALA A 16 5.70 -13.30 -28.19
N LEU A 17 5.47 -12.77 -26.99
CA LEU A 17 5.45 -11.32 -26.78
C LEU A 17 6.79 -10.68 -27.11
N PHE A 18 7.89 -11.25 -26.61
CA PHE A 18 9.22 -10.72 -26.87
C PHE A 18 9.60 -10.86 -28.34
N ALA A 19 9.25 -11.96 -29.02
CA ALA A 19 9.51 -12.11 -30.45
C ALA A 19 8.83 -11.01 -31.29
N TYR A 20 7.56 -10.69 -31.04
CA TYR A 20 6.88 -9.58 -31.74
C TYR A 20 7.50 -8.22 -31.39
N CYS A 21 7.80 -7.97 -30.11
CA CYS A 21 8.46 -6.74 -29.68
C CYS A 21 9.83 -6.54 -30.36
N ASP A 22 10.65 -7.59 -30.42
CA ASP A 22 12.00 -7.57 -31.00
C ASP A 22 11.96 -7.43 -32.53
N ALA A 23 10.93 -7.99 -33.17
CA ALA A 23 10.65 -7.77 -34.60
C ALA A 23 10.08 -6.36 -34.89
N GLY A 24 9.80 -5.57 -33.86
CA GLY A 24 9.18 -4.26 -33.99
C GLY A 24 7.69 -4.32 -34.35
N ASP A 25 7.04 -5.48 -34.25
CA ASP A 25 5.64 -5.68 -34.56
C ASP A 25 4.76 -5.33 -33.36
N ALA A 26 4.39 -4.05 -33.28
CA ALA A 26 3.55 -3.54 -32.19
C ALA A 26 2.11 -4.08 -32.23
N ASP A 27 1.59 -4.44 -33.41
CA ASP A 27 0.23 -4.97 -33.54
C ASP A 27 0.19 -6.42 -33.04
N GLY A 28 1.13 -7.27 -33.48
CA GLY A 28 1.28 -8.63 -32.97
C GLY A 28 1.53 -8.66 -31.46
N ALA A 29 2.35 -7.75 -30.93
CA ALA A 29 2.56 -7.63 -29.48
C ALA A 29 1.27 -7.23 -28.73
N THR A 30 0.44 -6.36 -29.32
CA THR A 30 -0.85 -5.95 -28.76
C THR A 30 -1.85 -7.10 -28.75
N GLU A 31 -1.87 -7.95 -29.79
CA GLU A 31 -2.71 -9.15 -29.84
C GLU A 31 -2.33 -10.15 -28.74
N VAL A 32 -1.02 -10.33 -28.50
CA VAL A 32 -0.54 -11.18 -27.40
C VAL A 32 -0.98 -10.62 -26.05
N GLU A 33 -0.83 -9.31 -25.81
CA GLU A 33 -1.30 -8.65 -24.58
C GLU A 33 -2.81 -8.83 -24.39
N ALA A 34 -3.61 -8.64 -25.44
CA ALA A 34 -5.06 -8.81 -25.37
C ALA A 34 -5.46 -10.26 -25.02
N HIS A 35 -4.73 -11.25 -25.55
CA HIS A 35 -4.96 -12.65 -25.20
C HIS A 35 -4.52 -12.95 -23.74
N MET A 36 -3.44 -12.33 -23.25
CA MET A 36 -3.06 -12.43 -21.84
C MET A 36 -4.19 -11.93 -20.94
N ASP A 37 -4.76 -10.77 -21.25
CA ASP A 37 -5.90 -10.18 -20.52
C ASP A 37 -7.13 -11.09 -20.54
N ALA A 38 -7.50 -11.60 -21.71
CA ALA A 38 -8.61 -12.54 -21.86
C ALA A 38 -8.40 -13.85 -21.07
N SER A 39 -7.14 -14.20 -20.79
CA SER A 39 -6.76 -15.40 -20.03
C SER A 39 -6.49 -15.12 -18.55
N GLY A 40 -6.68 -13.89 -18.09
CA GLY A 40 -6.41 -13.48 -16.71
C GLY A 40 -4.92 -13.50 -16.33
N VAL A 41 -4.02 -13.43 -17.31
CA VAL A 41 -2.57 -13.42 -17.08
C VAL A 41 -2.08 -11.98 -17.01
N VAL A 42 -1.56 -11.60 -15.84
CA VAL A 42 -1.06 -10.25 -15.58
C VAL A 42 0.42 -10.15 -15.98
N PRO A 43 0.83 -9.15 -16.78
CA PRO A 43 2.24 -8.95 -17.14
C PRO A 43 3.05 -8.41 -15.95
N GLU A 44 4.33 -8.76 -15.91
CA GLU A 44 5.31 -8.17 -14.99
C GLU A 44 6.07 -7.03 -15.69
N GLU A 45 7.08 -6.47 -15.02
CA GLU A 45 7.83 -5.32 -15.54
C GLU A 45 8.51 -5.60 -16.88
N ALA A 46 9.04 -6.81 -17.08
CA ALA A 46 9.75 -7.17 -18.31
C ALA A 46 8.83 -7.11 -19.53
N GLU A 47 7.62 -7.67 -19.43
CA GLU A 47 6.62 -7.65 -20.51
C GLU A 47 6.11 -6.23 -20.76
N LEU A 48 5.83 -5.45 -19.70
CA LEU A 48 5.39 -4.06 -19.84
C LEU A 48 6.47 -3.18 -20.47
N ALA A 49 7.74 -3.36 -20.09
CA ALA A 49 8.85 -2.62 -20.67
C ALA A 49 9.05 -2.96 -22.16
N ALA A 50 8.87 -4.23 -22.56
CA ALA A 50 8.91 -4.62 -23.98
C ALA A 50 7.77 -3.97 -24.78
N LEU A 51 6.54 -4.00 -24.26
CA LEU A 51 5.39 -3.34 -24.86
C LEU A 51 5.58 -1.81 -24.98
N LEU A 52 6.11 -1.16 -23.93
CA LEU A 52 6.43 0.27 -23.94
C LEU A 52 7.49 0.57 -25.01
N ARG A 53 8.52 -0.26 -25.13
CA ARG A 53 9.61 -0.09 -26.09
C ARG A 53 9.12 -0.14 -27.52
N VAL A 54 8.35 -1.17 -27.88
CA VAL A 54 7.86 -1.31 -29.26
C VAL A 54 6.88 -0.20 -29.64
N ASN A 55 5.99 0.22 -28.73
CA ASN A 55 5.04 1.31 -28.98
C ASN A 55 5.71 2.69 -29.02
N SER A 56 6.72 2.93 -28.19
CA SER A 56 7.55 4.14 -28.23
C SER A 56 8.29 4.24 -29.56
N ALA A 57 8.97 3.17 -29.98
CA ALA A 57 9.69 3.13 -31.26
C ALA A 57 8.79 3.31 -32.49
N ARG A 58 7.52 2.87 -32.40
CA ARG A 58 6.51 3.07 -33.46
C ARG A 58 5.77 4.40 -33.36
N GLY A 59 6.09 5.25 -32.38
CA GLY A 59 5.45 6.55 -32.20
C GLY A 59 3.94 6.43 -31.97
N ARG A 60 3.49 5.48 -31.13
CA ARG A 60 2.08 5.23 -30.82
C ARG A 60 1.71 5.85 -29.45
N PRO A 61 1.44 7.17 -29.36
CA PRO A 61 1.31 7.89 -28.10
C PRO A 61 0.18 7.36 -27.21
N ASP A 62 -0.97 6.97 -27.79
CA ASP A 62 -2.10 6.45 -27.02
C ASP A 62 -1.78 5.11 -26.36
N GLN A 63 -1.03 4.26 -27.04
CA GLN A 63 -0.59 2.99 -26.48
C GLN A 63 0.45 3.20 -25.38
N VAL A 64 1.40 4.12 -25.57
CA VAL A 64 2.36 4.48 -24.51
C VAL A 64 1.63 5.04 -23.29
N TYR A 65 0.65 5.92 -23.47
CA TYR A 65 -0.18 6.45 -22.38
C TYR A 65 -0.92 5.34 -21.61
N ARG A 66 -1.58 4.42 -22.34
CA ARG A 66 -2.26 3.26 -21.74
C ARG A 66 -1.31 2.39 -20.93
N LEU A 67 -0.14 2.07 -21.49
CA LEU A 67 0.87 1.23 -20.84
C LEU A 67 1.48 1.92 -19.62
N LEU A 68 1.66 3.24 -19.64
CA LEU A 68 2.09 4.00 -18.45
C LEU A 68 1.08 3.90 -17.32
N HIS A 69 -0.23 3.98 -17.61
CA HIS A 69 -1.26 3.75 -16.58
C HIS A 69 -1.25 2.31 -16.08
N ARG A 70 -1.01 1.35 -16.97
CA ARG A 70 -0.90 -0.06 -16.59
C ARG A 70 0.31 -0.28 -15.67
N ALA A 71 1.47 0.29 -15.99
CA ALA A 71 2.67 0.26 -15.15
C ALA A 71 2.45 0.97 -13.79
N ARG A 72 1.74 2.10 -13.77
CA ARG A 72 1.35 2.80 -12.53
C ARG A 72 0.55 1.90 -11.60
N VAL A 73 -0.37 1.09 -12.14
CA VAL A 73 -1.23 0.18 -11.35
C VAL A 73 -0.48 -1.08 -10.92
N LEU A 74 0.27 -1.70 -11.84
CA LEU A 74 0.88 -3.02 -11.60
C LEU A 74 2.25 -2.95 -10.92
N LEU A 75 3.08 -1.95 -11.25
CA LEU A 75 4.48 -1.87 -10.80
C LEU A 75 4.66 -0.83 -9.71
N ARG A 76 4.04 0.35 -9.87
CA ARG A 76 4.13 1.55 -9.01
C ARG A 76 5.52 2.21 -9.00
N GLN A 77 6.58 1.42 -8.91
CA GLN A 77 7.97 1.81 -9.10
C GLN A 77 8.54 0.98 -10.24
N VAL A 78 9.52 1.54 -10.95
CA VAL A 78 10.14 0.88 -12.10
C VAL A 78 11.65 0.77 -11.89
N ALA A 79 12.25 -0.27 -12.44
CA ALA A 79 13.69 -0.43 -12.49
C ALA A 79 14.33 0.67 -13.36
N ASP A 80 15.63 0.91 -13.14
CA ASP A 80 16.37 1.96 -13.84
C ASP A 80 16.32 1.79 -15.38
N ALA A 81 16.36 0.55 -15.87
CA ALA A 81 16.25 0.27 -17.31
C ALA A 81 14.89 0.71 -17.91
N THR A 82 13.79 0.50 -17.18
CA THR A 82 12.46 0.96 -17.59
C THR A 82 12.37 2.48 -17.46
N ALA A 83 12.97 3.08 -16.43
CA ALA A 83 13.04 4.54 -16.28
C ALA A 83 13.77 5.21 -17.46
N GLN A 84 14.91 4.67 -17.89
CA GLN A 84 15.64 5.14 -19.08
C GLN A 84 14.80 5.03 -20.36
N LEU A 85 14.02 3.95 -20.51
CA LEU A 85 13.07 3.82 -21.61
C LEU A 85 12.02 4.94 -21.60
N LEU A 86 11.46 5.28 -20.43
CA LEU A 86 10.49 6.37 -20.31
C LEU A 86 11.13 7.74 -20.58
N GLU A 87 12.35 7.98 -20.09
CA GLU A 87 13.14 9.17 -20.41
C GLU A 87 13.30 9.33 -21.93
N SER A 88 13.59 8.23 -22.65
CA SER A 88 13.72 8.24 -24.10
C SER A 88 12.40 8.55 -24.83
N TRP A 89 11.27 8.05 -24.32
CA TRP A 89 9.94 8.40 -24.86
C TRP A 89 9.69 9.89 -24.73
N PHE A 90 9.84 10.45 -23.53
CA PHE A 90 9.57 11.87 -23.30
C PHE A 90 10.55 12.81 -24.04
N ALA A 91 11.77 12.36 -24.32
CA ALA A 91 12.72 13.10 -25.16
C ALA A 91 12.46 12.99 -26.67
N SER A 92 11.50 12.15 -27.09
CA SER A 92 11.21 11.91 -28.51
C SER A 92 10.31 12.99 -29.12
N HIS A 93 10.41 13.14 -30.45
CA HIS A 93 9.49 14.00 -31.19
C HIS A 93 8.04 13.50 -31.13
N ALA A 94 7.82 12.19 -31.10
CA ALA A 94 6.47 11.63 -31.00
C ALA A 94 5.77 12.08 -29.70
N ALA A 95 6.49 12.16 -28.59
CA ALA A 95 5.96 12.66 -27.33
C ALA A 95 5.69 14.18 -27.36
N SER A 96 6.45 14.96 -28.14
CA SER A 96 6.22 16.42 -28.26
C SER A 96 4.90 16.76 -28.97
N GLU A 97 4.47 15.89 -29.88
CA GLU A 97 3.24 16.07 -30.67
C GLU A 97 2.02 15.33 -30.09
N ALA A 98 2.22 14.51 -29.06
CA ALA A 98 1.20 13.59 -28.54
C ALA A 98 0.00 14.26 -27.85
N GLY A 99 0.20 15.45 -27.30
CA GLY A 99 -0.81 16.11 -26.46
C GLY A 99 -1.70 17.13 -27.16
N LEU A 100 -2.62 17.69 -26.39
CA LEU A 100 -3.60 18.65 -26.85
C LEU A 100 -3.20 20.09 -26.45
N ASP A 101 -3.35 21.04 -27.39
CA ASP A 101 -3.13 22.47 -27.12
C ASP A 101 -4.17 23.05 -26.14
N HIS A 102 -5.40 22.52 -26.21
CA HIS A 102 -6.52 22.93 -25.36
C HIS A 102 -7.25 21.70 -24.83
N TRP A 103 -7.59 21.71 -23.54
CA TRP A 103 -8.33 20.64 -22.89
C TRP A 103 -9.36 21.19 -21.90
N ASP A 104 -10.38 20.37 -21.60
CA ASP A 104 -11.37 20.69 -20.59
C ASP A 104 -10.79 20.45 -19.19
N ALA A 105 -10.40 21.54 -18.52
CA ALA A 105 -9.87 21.50 -17.17
C ALA A 105 -10.87 20.89 -16.16
N THR A 106 -12.18 20.96 -16.43
CA THR A 106 -13.22 20.37 -15.56
C THR A 106 -13.15 18.86 -15.60
N LYS A 107 -13.00 18.26 -16.80
CA LYS A 107 -12.82 16.81 -16.95
C LYS A 107 -11.54 16.31 -16.32
N VAL A 108 -10.44 17.08 -16.43
CA VAL A 108 -9.18 16.73 -15.76
C VAL A 108 -9.36 16.74 -14.23
N LYS A 109 -9.97 17.79 -13.67
CA LYS A 109 -10.27 17.86 -12.24
C LYS A 109 -11.18 16.73 -11.77
N GLN A 110 -12.18 16.35 -12.57
CA GLN A 110 -13.05 15.22 -12.26
C GLN A 110 -12.28 13.89 -12.32
N GLY A 111 -11.42 13.70 -13.32
CA GLY A 111 -10.54 12.55 -13.42
C GLY A 111 -9.62 12.41 -12.20
N LEU A 112 -9.02 13.51 -11.75
CA LEU A 112 -8.21 13.53 -10.52
C LEU A 112 -9.00 13.08 -9.29
N ARG A 113 -10.22 13.58 -9.11
CA ARG A 113 -11.08 13.19 -7.98
C ARG A 113 -11.45 11.70 -8.04
N ASN A 114 -11.88 11.23 -9.21
CA ASN A 114 -12.28 9.84 -9.40
C ASN A 114 -11.09 8.87 -9.30
N GLY A 115 -9.88 9.32 -9.64
CA GLY A 115 -8.64 8.56 -9.57
C GLY A 115 -7.96 8.56 -8.21
N GLY A 116 -8.58 9.09 -7.15
CA GLY A 116 -8.00 9.15 -5.81
C GLY A 116 -6.87 10.20 -5.65
N GLY A 117 -6.83 11.20 -6.54
CA GLY A 117 -5.94 12.35 -6.46
C GLY A 117 -4.61 12.23 -7.22
N GLY A 118 -4.20 11.02 -7.63
CA GLY A 118 -2.87 10.79 -8.22
C GLY A 118 -2.79 10.79 -9.76
N TRP A 119 -3.91 10.76 -10.48
CA TRP A 119 -3.95 10.66 -11.94
C TRP A 119 -5.33 11.05 -12.50
N HIS A 120 -5.43 11.43 -13.78
CA HIS A 120 -6.68 11.90 -14.39
C HIS A 120 -7.22 11.06 -15.55
N GLY A 121 -6.39 10.30 -16.27
CA GLY A 121 -6.85 9.37 -17.30
C GLY A 121 -7.38 10.03 -18.60
N GLN A 122 -7.15 11.32 -18.83
CA GLN A 122 -7.73 12.08 -19.97
C GLN A 122 -6.83 12.16 -21.21
N GLY A 123 -5.73 11.40 -21.26
CA GLY A 123 -4.74 11.48 -22.34
C GLY A 123 -3.63 12.49 -22.06
N TRP A 124 -2.79 12.74 -23.07
CA TRP A 124 -1.68 13.69 -23.00
C TRP A 124 -2.19 15.14 -23.04
N LEU A 125 -1.67 15.98 -22.14
CA LEU A 125 -2.03 17.40 -22.04
C LEU A 125 -0.83 18.28 -22.38
N GLY A 126 -1.07 19.34 -23.14
CA GLY A 126 -0.04 20.25 -23.63
C GLY A 126 0.70 19.72 -24.87
N LYS A 127 1.27 20.63 -25.66
CA LYS A 127 2.14 20.32 -26.80
C LYS A 127 3.52 20.95 -26.64
N GLY A 128 4.49 20.38 -27.34
CA GLY A 128 5.86 20.85 -27.37
C GLY A 128 6.82 19.93 -26.63
N GLN A 129 8.10 20.31 -26.65
CA GLN A 129 9.17 19.50 -26.08
C GLN A 129 9.02 19.34 -24.57
N TRP A 130 9.10 18.09 -24.09
CA TRP A 130 9.08 17.79 -22.67
C TRP A 130 10.41 18.18 -22.02
N THR A 131 10.34 18.68 -20.79
CA THR A 131 11.54 18.96 -19.98
C THR A 131 11.85 17.78 -19.06
N VAL A 132 12.69 16.86 -19.50
CA VAL A 132 13.01 15.61 -18.79
C VAL A 132 14.29 15.76 -17.94
N ALA A 133 14.32 15.21 -16.72
CA ALA A 133 15.54 14.98 -15.95
C ALA A 133 15.25 14.10 -14.72
N ARG A 134 16.33 13.52 -14.18
CA ARG A 134 16.34 12.83 -12.89
C ARG A 134 16.39 13.82 -11.74
N THR A 135 15.68 13.50 -10.67
CA THR A 135 15.60 14.29 -9.44
C THR A 135 15.17 13.39 -8.29
N ASP A 136 15.38 13.87 -7.07
CA ASP A 136 14.86 13.26 -5.85
C ASP A 136 13.69 14.07 -5.28
N MET A 137 12.92 13.43 -4.40
CA MET A 137 11.88 14.05 -3.60
C MET A 137 12.42 14.43 -2.22
N ASP A 138 11.96 15.55 -1.67
CA ASP A 138 12.23 15.88 -0.28
C ASP A 138 11.37 15.04 0.68
N LYS A 139 11.60 15.22 2.00
CA LYS A 139 10.88 14.51 3.07
C LYS A 139 9.37 14.81 3.10
N ASP A 140 8.94 15.93 2.53
CA ASP A 140 7.56 16.39 2.53
C ASP A 140 6.84 16.01 1.22
N GLY A 141 7.54 15.29 0.32
CA GLY A 141 7.02 14.84 -0.97
C GLY A 141 7.07 15.91 -2.06
N THR A 142 7.93 16.92 -1.94
CA THR A 142 8.12 17.98 -2.94
C THR A 142 9.32 17.67 -3.84
N CYS A 143 9.13 17.83 -5.14
CA CYS A 143 10.15 17.57 -6.16
C CYS A 143 11.20 18.68 -6.15
N HIS A 144 12.49 18.35 -5.99
CA HIS A 144 13.56 19.34 -5.97
C HIS A 144 13.72 20.13 -7.27
N ARG A 145 13.22 19.61 -8.40
CA ARG A 145 13.38 20.24 -9.72
C ARG A 145 12.24 21.17 -10.10
N CYS A 146 10.99 20.71 -10.00
CA CYS A 146 9.83 21.51 -10.41
C CYS A 146 9.10 22.18 -9.24
N GLY A 147 9.43 21.83 -7.99
CA GLY A 147 8.75 22.35 -6.80
C GLY A 147 7.33 21.79 -6.60
N GLU A 148 6.83 20.95 -7.51
CA GLU A 148 5.52 20.30 -7.37
C GLU A 148 5.54 19.27 -6.24
N LYS A 149 4.41 19.16 -5.56
CA LYS A 149 4.22 18.24 -4.43
C LYS A 149 3.44 17.01 -4.88
N LEU A 150 3.99 15.82 -4.61
CA LEU A 150 3.28 14.56 -4.83
C LEU A 150 2.03 14.48 -3.95
N VAL A 151 1.01 13.81 -4.47
CA VAL A 151 -0.28 13.62 -3.79
C VAL A 151 -0.25 12.32 -2.99
N CYS A 152 -0.85 12.34 -1.80
CA CYS A 152 -1.19 11.13 -1.07
C CYS A 152 -2.40 10.47 -1.75
N ILE A 153 -2.20 9.31 -2.37
CA ILE A 153 -3.28 8.60 -3.07
C ILE A 153 -4.11 7.84 -2.04
N ASP A 154 -5.37 8.22 -1.91
CA ASP A 154 -6.32 7.50 -1.07
C ASP A 154 -6.58 6.11 -1.64
N ILE A 155 -6.69 5.13 -0.76
CA ILE A 155 -7.08 3.78 -1.15
C ILE A 155 -8.59 3.74 -1.24
N ASP A 156 -9.11 3.19 -2.34
CA ASP A 156 -10.54 3.12 -2.58
C ASP A 156 -11.25 2.41 -1.40
N PRO A 157 -12.33 3.00 -0.87
CA PRO A 157 -13.14 2.40 0.18
C PRO A 157 -13.61 0.96 -0.09
N SER A 158 -14.01 0.68 -1.32
CA SER A 158 -14.49 -0.64 -1.76
C SER A 158 -13.35 -1.65 -1.85
N GLU A 159 -12.20 -1.27 -2.41
CA GLU A 159 -11.01 -2.11 -2.41
C GLU A 159 -10.58 -2.46 -0.97
N THR A 160 -10.63 -1.48 -0.06
CA THR A 160 -10.33 -1.68 1.36
C THR A 160 -11.28 -2.67 2.01
N HIS A 161 -12.57 -2.59 1.66
CA HIS A 161 -13.58 -3.52 2.18
C HIS A 161 -13.36 -4.94 1.68
N SER A 162 -13.20 -5.14 0.36
CA SER A 162 -12.91 -6.45 -0.23
C SER A 162 -11.60 -7.05 0.29
N PHE A 163 -10.60 -6.21 0.56
CA PHE A 163 -9.36 -6.65 1.20
C PHE A 163 -9.60 -7.11 2.64
N ALA A 164 -10.36 -6.35 3.44
CA ALA A 164 -10.72 -6.74 4.80
C ALA A 164 -11.47 -8.09 4.84
N GLU A 165 -12.40 -8.32 3.91
CA GLU A 165 -13.10 -9.59 3.75
C GLU A 165 -12.14 -10.74 3.41
N SER A 166 -11.20 -10.51 2.50
CA SER A 166 -10.18 -11.49 2.11
C SER A 166 -9.28 -11.86 3.29
N VAL A 167 -8.80 -10.86 4.05
CA VAL A 167 -8.02 -11.06 5.29
C VAL A 167 -8.83 -11.88 6.30
N ALA A 168 -10.09 -11.50 6.53
CA ALA A 168 -10.95 -12.20 7.47
C ALA A 168 -11.16 -13.66 7.06
N GLN A 169 -11.41 -13.93 5.78
CA GLN A 169 -11.63 -15.29 5.29
C GLN A 169 -10.38 -16.17 5.48
N ILE A 170 -9.19 -15.65 5.16
CA ILE A 170 -7.93 -16.40 5.37
C ILE A 170 -7.70 -16.65 6.86
N ALA A 171 -7.93 -15.64 7.70
CA ALA A 171 -7.77 -15.75 9.14
C ALA A 171 -8.75 -16.76 9.77
N ILE A 172 -10.03 -16.72 9.40
CA ILE A 172 -11.07 -17.65 9.88
C ILE A 172 -10.76 -19.09 9.49
N ASN A 173 -10.26 -19.31 8.27
CA ASN A 173 -9.88 -20.64 7.79
C ASN A 173 -8.73 -21.26 8.61
N ARG A 174 -7.94 -20.44 9.30
CA ARG A 174 -6.79 -20.86 10.11
C ARG A 174 -7.09 -20.86 11.61
N ASP A 175 -7.94 -19.95 12.07
CA ASP A 175 -8.33 -19.79 13.45
C ASP A 175 -9.81 -19.41 13.57
N ALA A 176 -10.64 -20.36 13.99
CA ALA A 176 -12.07 -20.15 14.19
C ALA A 176 -12.36 -19.09 15.28
N ASN A 177 -11.42 -18.79 16.19
CA ASN A 177 -11.61 -17.72 17.17
C ASN A 177 -11.59 -16.34 16.53
N PHE A 178 -11.09 -16.21 15.31
CA PHE A 178 -11.04 -14.95 14.59
C PHE A 178 -12.44 -14.36 14.34
N VAL A 179 -13.47 -15.19 14.16
CA VAL A 179 -14.87 -14.75 14.01
C VAL A 179 -15.30 -13.88 15.20
N LYS A 180 -14.89 -14.23 16.43
CA LYS A 180 -15.20 -13.43 17.63
C LYS A 180 -14.54 -12.06 17.58
N PHE A 181 -13.32 -11.98 17.06
CA PHE A 181 -12.60 -10.72 16.89
C PHE A 181 -13.19 -9.86 15.77
N GLN A 182 -13.60 -10.48 14.66
CA GLN A 182 -14.30 -9.79 13.59
C GLN A 182 -15.58 -9.13 14.11
N ILE A 183 -16.42 -9.88 14.82
CA ILE A 183 -17.65 -9.36 15.44
C ILE A 183 -17.33 -8.26 16.46
N TYR A 184 -16.27 -8.43 17.27
CA TYR A 184 -15.80 -7.39 18.19
C TYR A 184 -15.46 -6.09 17.43
N CYS A 185 -14.71 -6.18 16.34
CA CYS A 185 -14.26 -5.00 15.60
C CYS A 185 -15.44 -4.23 14.98
N ILE A 186 -16.39 -4.96 14.38
CA ILE A 186 -17.60 -4.39 13.78
C ILE A 186 -18.44 -3.69 14.85
N LYS A 187 -18.76 -4.38 15.96
CA LYS A 187 -19.52 -3.78 17.06
C LYS A 187 -18.82 -2.56 17.66
N TRP A 188 -17.50 -2.62 17.78
CA TRP A 188 -16.73 -1.48 18.28
C TRP A 188 -16.86 -0.28 17.35
N LEU A 189 -16.73 -0.50 16.03
CA LEU A 189 -16.86 0.55 15.02
C LEU A 189 -18.23 1.23 15.10
N GLU A 190 -19.30 0.45 15.24
CA GLU A 190 -20.68 0.93 15.37
C GLU A 190 -20.90 1.77 16.63
N CYS A 191 -20.34 1.35 17.76
CA CYS A 191 -20.59 2.00 19.05
C CYS A 191 -19.64 3.17 19.37
N HIS A 192 -18.40 3.15 18.89
CA HIS A 192 -17.33 4.06 19.35
C HIS A 192 -16.60 4.79 18.22
N GLY A 193 -16.87 4.41 16.97
CA GLY A 193 -16.09 4.82 15.81
C GLY A 193 -14.72 4.11 15.73
N PRO A 194 -13.93 4.45 14.70
CA PRO A 194 -12.64 3.80 14.47
C PRO A 194 -11.59 4.22 15.50
N PHE A 195 -10.56 3.39 15.62
CA PHE A 195 -9.31 3.80 16.25
C PHE A 195 -8.47 4.64 15.27
N ASP A 196 -7.69 5.59 15.78
CA ASP A 196 -6.73 6.31 14.92
C ASP A 196 -5.51 5.43 14.57
N ALA A 197 -5.18 4.48 15.44
CA ALA A 197 -4.03 3.61 15.31
C ALA A 197 -4.25 2.24 15.97
N VAL A 198 -3.60 1.22 15.41
CA VAL A 198 -3.52 -0.15 15.92
C VAL A 198 -2.05 -0.47 16.15
N ILE A 199 -1.73 -1.09 17.29
CA ILE A 199 -0.36 -1.45 17.68
C ILE A 199 -0.23 -2.97 17.73
N ASP A 200 0.78 -3.48 17.02
CA ASP A 200 1.36 -4.80 17.28
C ASP A 200 2.26 -4.70 18.52
N ALA A 201 1.68 -4.97 19.69
CA ALA A 201 2.40 -4.79 20.93
C ALA A 201 3.43 -5.89 21.19
N ALA A 202 3.30 -7.06 20.55
CA ALA A 202 4.30 -8.12 20.61
C ALA A 202 5.60 -7.65 19.97
N ASN A 203 5.53 -7.12 18.74
CA ASN A 203 6.67 -6.57 18.02
C ASN A 203 7.29 -5.36 18.73
N VAL A 204 6.47 -4.38 19.12
CA VAL A 204 6.95 -3.18 19.83
C VAL A 204 7.61 -3.54 21.17
N GLY A 205 7.01 -4.45 21.94
CA GLY A 205 7.52 -4.85 23.24
C GLY A 205 8.82 -5.66 23.18
N LEU A 206 9.13 -6.29 22.05
CA LEU A 206 10.33 -7.13 21.83
C LEU A 206 11.39 -6.46 20.95
N TYR A 207 11.11 -5.30 20.38
CA TYR A 207 12.02 -4.65 19.43
C TYR A 207 13.44 -4.44 20.01
N ASN A 208 14.44 -5.01 19.34
CA ASN A 208 15.86 -5.01 19.73
C ASN A 208 16.12 -5.49 21.18
N ARG A 209 15.30 -6.41 21.70
CA ARG A 209 15.39 -6.88 23.09
C ARG A 209 15.12 -8.38 23.21
N ASN A 210 15.75 -9.00 24.19
CA ASN A 210 15.53 -10.41 24.55
C ASN A 210 14.30 -10.63 25.44
N SER A 211 13.76 -9.57 26.04
CA SER A 211 12.65 -9.63 26.98
C SER A 211 11.59 -8.57 26.68
N PHE A 212 10.33 -8.96 26.81
CA PHE A 212 9.18 -8.09 26.56
C PHE A 212 9.12 -6.89 27.53
N SER A 213 8.92 -5.68 27.00
CA SER A 213 8.87 -4.43 27.76
C SER A 213 7.52 -3.72 27.65
N PHE A 214 6.72 -3.77 28.71
CA PHE A 214 5.49 -2.96 28.82
C PHE A 214 5.77 -1.46 28.82
N TYR A 215 6.95 -1.05 29.30
CA TYR A 215 7.35 0.34 29.28
C TYR A 215 7.46 0.89 27.85
N GLU A 216 8.04 0.13 26.91
CA GLU A 216 8.16 0.56 25.52
C GLU A 216 6.79 0.62 24.82
N VAL A 217 5.96 -0.40 25.03
CA VAL A 217 4.58 -0.39 24.52
C VAL A 217 3.82 0.83 25.04
N ASN A 218 3.87 1.10 26.35
CA ASN A 218 3.21 2.26 26.94
C ASN A 218 3.75 3.60 26.40
N ARG A 219 5.05 3.69 26.13
CA ARG A 219 5.64 4.89 25.52
C ARG A 219 5.09 5.14 24.13
N VAL A 220 4.96 4.10 23.30
CA VAL A 220 4.35 4.20 21.97
C VAL A 220 2.89 4.59 22.07
N VAL A 221 2.12 3.92 22.94
CA VAL A 221 0.70 4.23 23.21
C VAL A 221 0.50 5.70 23.55
N ASN A 222 1.28 6.23 24.51
CA ASN A 222 1.20 7.64 24.91
C ASN A 222 1.70 8.59 23.82
N GLY A 223 2.69 8.18 23.03
CA GLY A 223 3.19 8.95 21.88
C GLY A 223 2.09 9.15 20.83
N ILE A 224 1.45 8.06 20.42
CA ILE A 224 0.33 8.05 19.47
C ILE A 224 -0.81 8.92 19.99
N GLN A 225 -1.25 8.71 21.23
CA GLN A 225 -2.34 9.48 21.82
C GLN A 225 -2.08 11.00 21.78
N ARG A 226 -0.83 11.45 21.93
CA ARG A 226 -0.49 12.87 21.86
C ARG A 226 -0.48 13.42 20.44
N ILE A 227 -0.12 12.63 19.43
CA ILE A 227 0.00 13.11 18.05
C ILE A 227 -1.32 13.02 17.29
N THR A 228 -2.19 12.06 17.62
CA THR A 228 -3.47 11.92 16.92
C THR A 228 -4.44 13.03 17.31
N LYS A 229 -5.39 13.34 16.41
CA LYS A 229 -6.37 14.40 16.64
C LYS A 229 -7.40 14.01 17.70
N SER A 230 -7.84 12.75 17.72
CA SER A 230 -8.90 12.31 18.64
C SER A 230 -8.44 12.22 20.10
N LYS A 231 -7.12 12.15 20.35
CA LYS A 231 -6.53 11.85 21.66
C LYS A 231 -7.02 10.54 22.29
N LYS A 232 -7.67 9.66 21.51
CA LYS A 232 -8.06 8.32 21.95
C LYS A 232 -6.82 7.43 22.08
N LEU A 233 -6.90 6.44 22.96
CA LEU A 233 -5.89 5.39 23.00
C LEU A 233 -5.96 4.56 21.71
N PRO A 234 -4.82 4.11 21.17
CA PRO A 234 -4.77 3.17 20.06
C PRO A 234 -5.29 1.79 20.51
N LEU A 235 -5.74 0.97 19.55
CA LEU A 235 -6.03 -0.43 19.82
C LEU A 235 -4.73 -1.21 19.93
N ILE A 236 -4.54 -1.85 21.08
CA ILE A 236 -3.36 -2.64 21.42
C ILE A 236 -3.74 -4.11 21.20
N ILE A 237 -3.07 -4.78 20.27
CA ILE A 237 -3.21 -6.22 20.07
C ILE A 237 -2.06 -6.91 20.78
N LEU A 238 -2.38 -7.83 21.70
CA LEU A 238 -1.37 -8.56 22.45
C LEU A 238 -1.85 -9.97 22.82
N HIS A 239 -1.01 -10.97 22.65
CA HIS A 239 -1.38 -12.35 22.98
C HIS A 239 -1.69 -12.56 24.47
N LYS A 240 -2.73 -13.34 24.78
CA LYS A 240 -3.22 -13.58 26.16
C LYS A 240 -2.15 -14.11 27.12
N ASN A 241 -1.20 -14.91 26.63
CA ASN A 241 -0.08 -15.37 27.44
C ASN A 241 0.83 -14.23 27.92
N ARG A 242 0.95 -13.14 27.13
CA ARG A 242 1.72 -11.95 27.52
C ARG A 242 0.93 -11.05 28.46
N VAL A 243 -0.40 -11.01 28.32
CA VAL A 243 -1.30 -10.27 29.22
C VAL A 243 -1.35 -10.91 30.61
N ASN A 244 -1.27 -12.24 30.71
CA ASN A 244 -1.41 -12.97 31.98
C ASN A 244 -0.09 -13.51 32.55
N GLY A 245 1.01 -13.38 31.82
CA GLY A 245 2.29 -14.04 32.12
C GLY A 245 3.47 -13.08 32.27
N GLY A 246 4.59 -13.64 32.74
CA GLY A 246 5.88 -12.95 32.77
C GLY A 246 5.82 -11.54 33.41
N PRO A 247 6.30 -10.49 32.71
CA PRO A 247 6.31 -9.11 33.22
C PRO A 247 4.93 -8.55 33.57
N ALA A 248 3.83 -9.13 33.08
CA ALA A 248 2.48 -8.66 33.39
C ALA A 248 2.08 -8.90 34.85
N LYS A 249 2.76 -9.81 35.56
CA LYS A 249 2.51 -10.07 36.99
C LYS A 249 3.01 -8.97 37.92
N LEU A 250 3.80 -8.01 37.41
CA LEU A 250 4.26 -6.87 38.20
C LEU A 250 3.09 -5.91 38.49
N PRO A 251 2.89 -5.42 39.72
CA PRO A 251 1.71 -4.60 40.07
C PRO A 251 1.52 -3.35 39.21
N GLN A 252 2.62 -2.72 38.78
CA GLN A 252 2.56 -1.55 37.90
C GLN A 252 2.01 -1.90 36.51
N ASN A 253 2.42 -3.05 35.96
CA ASN A 253 1.97 -3.51 34.65
C ASN A 253 0.54 -4.05 34.69
N GLN A 254 0.12 -4.66 35.81
CA GLN A 254 -1.29 -5.05 36.02
C GLN A 254 -2.21 -3.84 35.97
N LYS A 255 -1.89 -2.78 36.73
CA LYS A 255 -2.64 -1.51 36.70
C LYS A 255 -2.70 -0.90 35.31
N LEU A 256 -1.60 -0.98 34.56
CA LEU A 256 -1.52 -0.48 33.18
C LEU A 256 -2.44 -1.29 32.25
N LEU A 257 -2.36 -2.62 32.28
CA LEU A 257 -3.20 -3.51 31.48
C LEU A 257 -4.69 -3.32 31.80
N GLU A 258 -5.04 -3.23 33.08
CA GLU A 258 -6.42 -2.95 33.53
C GLU A 258 -6.90 -1.57 33.03
N SER A 259 -6.01 -0.58 32.94
CA SER A 259 -6.38 0.74 32.41
C SER A 259 -6.69 0.68 30.91
N TRP A 260 -5.90 -0.06 30.13
CA TRP A 260 -6.14 -0.25 28.71
C TRP A 260 -7.41 -1.06 28.45
N GLN A 261 -7.66 -2.11 29.26
CA GLN A 261 -8.89 -2.90 29.18
C GLN A 261 -10.14 -2.09 29.50
N ARG A 262 -10.10 -1.28 30.57
CA ARG A 262 -11.23 -0.40 30.93
C ARG A 262 -11.54 0.65 29.87
N ALA A 263 -10.51 1.10 29.16
CA ALA A 263 -10.68 1.99 28.01
C ALA A 263 -11.10 1.25 26.72
N GLY A 264 -11.21 -0.09 26.76
CA GLY A 264 -11.43 -0.95 25.60
C GLY A 264 -10.35 -0.85 24.52
N ALA A 265 -9.16 -0.38 24.90
CA ALA A 265 -8.02 -0.16 24.02
C ALA A 265 -7.08 -1.38 23.94
N LEU A 266 -7.38 -2.49 24.63
CA LEU A 266 -6.59 -3.72 24.60
C LEU A 266 -7.45 -4.90 24.14
N TYR A 267 -7.02 -5.59 23.09
CA TYR A 267 -7.56 -6.89 22.72
C TYR A 267 -6.53 -8.00 22.99
N ALA A 268 -6.89 -8.93 23.85
CA ALA A 268 -6.05 -10.07 24.18
C ALA A 268 -6.32 -11.24 23.22
N THR A 269 -5.41 -11.54 22.30
CA THR A 269 -5.63 -12.62 21.33
C THR A 269 -5.62 -14.00 22.02
N PRO A 270 -6.51 -14.94 21.63
CA PRO A 270 -6.62 -16.24 22.28
C PRO A 270 -5.34 -17.09 22.19
N PRO A 271 -5.12 -18.04 23.12
CA PRO A 271 -4.00 -18.97 23.03
C PRO A 271 -4.04 -19.79 21.73
N GLY A 272 -2.93 -19.84 21.01
CA GLY A 272 -2.79 -20.57 19.75
C GLY A 272 -3.17 -19.75 18.50
N SER A 273 -3.70 -18.55 18.69
CA SER A 273 -3.96 -17.59 17.62
C SER A 273 -2.67 -16.93 17.14
N ASN A 274 -2.55 -16.72 15.82
CA ASN A 274 -1.54 -15.80 15.29
C ASN A 274 -2.08 -14.36 15.41
N ASP A 275 -1.41 -13.52 16.19
CA ASP A 275 -1.75 -12.10 16.39
C ASP A 275 -1.63 -11.24 15.13
N ASP A 276 -0.88 -11.68 14.11
CA ASP A 276 -0.71 -11.00 12.83
C ASP A 276 -2.04 -10.68 12.14
N TRP A 277 -2.94 -11.65 12.13
CA TRP A 277 -4.26 -11.48 11.53
C TRP A 277 -5.11 -10.44 12.26
N TYR A 278 -4.91 -10.29 13.56
CA TYR A 278 -5.74 -9.45 14.41
C TYR A 278 -5.37 -7.98 14.22
N TRP A 279 -4.09 -7.63 14.34
CA TRP A 279 -3.69 -6.25 14.10
C TRP A 279 -3.84 -5.84 12.64
N LEU A 280 -3.63 -6.76 11.68
CA LEU A 280 -3.80 -6.46 10.27
C LEU A 280 -5.25 -6.13 9.95
N TYR A 281 -6.17 -7.02 10.31
CA TYR A 281 -7.59 -6.82 10.05
C TYR A 281 -8.13 -5.56 10.73
N ALA A 282 -7.76 -5.32 11.99
CA ALA A 282 -8.17 -4.11 12.70
C ALA A 282 -7.66 -2.84 12.00
N ALA A 283 -6.39 -2.81 11.59
CA ALA A 283 -5.84 -1.63 10.91
C ALA A 283 -6.54 -1.36 9.57
N VAL A 284 -6.88 -2.41 8.81
CA VAL A 284 -7.63 -2.30 7.55
C VAL A 284 -9.05 -1.79 7.80
N ILE A 285 -9.82 -2.44 8.69
CA ILE A 285 -11.25 -2.14 8.87
C ILE A 285 -11.48 -0.74 9.45
N TYR A 286 -10.58 -0.30 10.34
CA TYR A 286 -10.65 1.04 10.94
C TYR A 286 -9.97 2.12 10.10
N ARG A 287 -9.25 1.76 9.03
CA ARG A 287 -8.37 2.66 8.26
C ARG A 287 -7.41 3.42 9.17
N SER A 288 -6.85 2.69 10.12
CA SER A 288 -5.97 3.23 11.15
C SER A 288 -4.51 3.17 10.71
N LEU A 289 -3.67 3.98 11.35
CA LEU A 289 -2.23 3.76 11.31
C LEU A 289 -1.90 2.40 11.96
N LEU A 290 -1.08 1.58 11.31
CA LEU A 290 -0.55 0.34 11.88
C LEU A 290 0.85 0.60 12.42
N VAL A 291 1.09 0.26 13.68
CA VAL A 291 2.41 0.39 14.31
C VAL A 291 3.01 -0.99 14.55
N THR A 292 3.92 -1.38 13.66
CA THR A 292 4.73 -2.60 13.73
C THR A 292 6.04 -2.39 12.98
N ASN A 293 7.13 -2.99 13.48
CA ASN A 293 8.41 -3.12 12.76
C ASN A 293 8.51 -4.44 11.99
N ASP A 294 7.45 -5.24 11.92
CA ASP A 294 7.41 -6.41 11.04
C ASP A 294 7.47 -5.99 9.57
N GLU A 295 8.32 -6.65 8.79
CA GLU A 295 8.48 -6.31 7.37
C GLU A 295 7.36 -6.89 6.50
N MET A 296 6.57 -7.80 7.08
CA MET A 296 5.45 -8.51 6.47
C MET A 296 5.88 -9.23 5.18
N ARG A 297 6.99 -9.96 5.26
CA ARG A 297 7.66 -10.64 4.12
C ARG A 297 7.49 -12.15 4.08
N ASP A 298 6.89 -12.74 5.11
CA ASP A 298 6.73 -14.19 5.19
C ASP A 298 5.67 -14.72 4.20
N HIS A 299 5.53 -16.04 4.12
CA HIS A 299 4.52 -16.69 3.29
C HIS A 299 3.08 -16.38 3.72
N LEU A 300 2.86 -15.81 4.91
CA LEU A 300 1.55 -15.37 5.39
C LEU A 300 1.02 -14.24 4.52
N PHE A 301 1.83 -13.20 4.34
CA PHE A 301 1.44 -11.99 3.64
C PHE A 301 1.48 -12.13 2.11
N GLN A 302 2.16 -13.14 1.57
CA GLN A 302 2.11 -13.45 0.13
C GLN A 302 0.69 -13.81 -0.36
N LEU A 303 -0.18 -14.30 0.55
CA LEU A 303 -1.57 -14.64 0.24
C LEU A 303 -2.47 -13.41 0.07
N LEU A 304 -1.98 -12.23 0.44
CA LEU A 304 -2.74 -10.97 0.40
C LEU A 304 -2.65 -10.26 -0.96
N GLY A 305 -1.98 -10.90 -1.93
CA GLY A 305 -1.80 -10.40 -3.28
C GLY A 305 -0.70 -9.34 -3.39
N THR A 306 -0.25 -9.10 -4.62
CA THR A 306 0.90 -8.24 -4.93
C THR A 306 0.53 -6.80 -5.29
N SER A 307 -0.76 -6.47 -5.37
CA SER A 307 -1.24 -5.14 -5.79
C SER A 307 -1.74 -4.30 -4.61
N PHE A 308 -2.83 -4.72 -3.94
CA PHE A 308 -3.46 -3.93 -2.90
C PHE A 308 -2.62 -3.85 -1.61
N PHE A 309 -2.13 -4.98 -1.11
CA PHE A 309 -1.45 -5.04 0.18
C PHE A 309 -0.21 -4.13 0.26
N PRO A 310 0.69 -4.07 -0.76
CA PRO A 310 1.79 -3.10 -0.76
C PRO A 310 1.33 -1.64 -0.72
N ARG A 311 0.25 -1.27 -1.45
CA ARG A 311 -0.34 0.08 -1.39
C ARG A 311 -0.84 0.41 0.01
N TRP A 312 -1.57 -0.54 0.60
CA TRP A 312 -2.10 -0.40 1.96
C TRP A 312 -0.97 -0.26 2.98
N LYS A 313 0.07 -1.09 2.87
CA LYS A 313 1.24 -1.08 3.75
C LYS A 313 1.94 0.28 3.73
N GLU A 314 2.22 0.84 2.56
CA GLU A 314 2.87 2.15 2.45
C GLU A 314 2.02 3.29 3.04
N ASN A 315 0.70 3.22 2.93
CA ASN A 315 -0.16 4.28 3.44
C ASN A 315 -0.40 4.18 4.96
N HIS A 316 -0.32 2.99 5.54
CA HIS A 316 -0.77 2.76 6.92
C HIS A 316 0.32 2.27 7.88
N GLN A 317 1.35 1.57 7.40
CA GLN A 317 2.40 1.04 8.27
C GLN A 317 3.35 2.16 8.71
N ASN A 318 3.58 2.22 10.01
CA ASN A 318 4.59 3.05 10.63
C ASN A 318 5.55 2.20 11.45
N ALA A 319 6.81 2.18 11.02
CA ALA A 319 7.89 1.62 11.82
C ALA A 319 8.19 2.54 13.01
N ALA A 320 8.34 1.96 14.21
CA ALA A 320 8.80 2.64 15.40
C ALA A 320 10.32 2.45 15.55
N GLN A 321 11.12 3.42 15.11
CA GLN A 321 12.57 3.43 15.35
C GLN A 321 12.94 4.17 16.64
N TYR A 322 13.82 3.56 17.43
CA TYR A 322 14.41 4.16 18.64
C TYR A 322 15.86 4.60 18.37
N ASN A 323 16.15 5.89 18.59
CA ASN A 323 17.52 6.40 18.63
C ASN A 323 17.95 6.66 20.10
N PRO A 324 18.88 5.87 20.67
CA PRO A 324 19.34 6.04 22.05
C PRO A 324 20.03 7.38 22.34
N LEU A 325 20.52 8.09 21.32
CA LEU A 325 21.22 9.37 21.47
C LEU A 325 20.27 10.58 21.52
N SER A 326 19.05 10.44 21.02
CA SER A 326 18.05 11.51 21.03
C SER A 326 16.86 11.10 21.89
N LYS A 327 16.85 11.51 23.16
CA LYS A 327 15.79 11.22 24.15
C LYS A 327 14.36 11.75 23.80
N ARG A 328 14.03 12.06 22.54
CA ARG A 328 12.84 12.89 22.23
C ARG A 328 11.93 12.48 21.06
N TYR A 329 12.22 11.53 20.19
CA TYR A 329 11.29 11.27 19.06
C TYR A 329 11.18 9.78 18.69
N PHE A 330 9.95 9.29 18.57
CA PHE A 330 9.61 8.19 17.67
C PHE A 330 9.53 8.79 16.27
N LYS A 331 10.37 8.35 15.34
CA LYS A 331 10.11 8.58 13.92
C LYS A 331 9.09 7.53 13.49
N PHE A 332 7.82 7.91 13.45
CA PHE A 332 6.83 7.18 12.67
C PHE A 332 7.17 7.47 11.21
N PHE A 333 7.72 6.48 10.49
CA PHE A 333 7.85 6.59 9.04
C PHE A 333 6.45 6.37 8.45
N CYS A 334 5.73 7.47 8.23
CA CYS A 334 4.55 7.44 7.40
C CYS A 334 4.97 7.82 6.00
N THR A 335 4.84 6.91 5.04
CA THR A 335 5.00 7.23 3.61
C THR A 335 3.82 8.03 3.06
N ALA A 336 2.82 8.36 3.89
CA ALA A 336 1.63 9.11 3.52
C ALA A 336 1.27 10.15 4.59
N ALA A 337 1.65 11.41 4.39
CA ALA A 337 1.11 12.50 5.19
C ALA A 337 -0.40 12.62 4.91
N TYR A 338 -1.26 12.36 5.88
CA TYR A 338 -2.69 12.68 5.80
C TYR A 338 -2.90 14.19 6.05
N PRO A 339 -3.25 15.02 5.05
CA PRO A 339 -3.96 16.25 5.33
C PRO A 339 -5.41 15.87 5.64
N VAL A 340 -5.75 15.79 6.92
CA VAL A 340 -7.15 15.75 7.36
C VAL A 340 -7.83 17.02 6.84
N GLN A 341 -8.64 16.89 5.79
CA GLN A 341 -9.49 17.98 5.32
C GLN A 341 -10.51 18.36 6.40
N PRO A 342 -10.80 19.65 6.58
CA PRO A 342 -11.92 20.09 7.43
C PRO A 342 -13.24 19.67 6.80
N LEU A 343 -14.10 19.02 7.59
CA LEU A 343 -15.51 18.87 7.25
C LEU A 343 -16.12 20.28 7.22
N THR A 344 -16.62 20.69 6.06
CA THR A 344 -17.61 21.77 5.92
C THR A 344 -18.91 21.19 5.44
#